data_AF-A0AB34YGD8-F1
#
_entry.id   AF-A0AB34YGD8-F1
#
_cell.length_a   1.000
_cell.length_b   1.000
_cell.length_c   1.000
_cell.angle_alpha   90.00
_cell.angle_beta   90.00
_cell.angle_gamma   90.00
#
_symmetry.space_group_name_H-M   'P 1'
#
loop_
_entity.id
_entity.type
_entity.pdbx_description
1 polymer ?
#
loop_
_entity_poly.entity_id
_entity_poly.type
_entity_poly.pdbx_seq_one_letter_code
_entity_poly.pdbx_strand_id
1 'polypeptide(L)'
;MRASTMRQKAIAKSLTLLLPAVPYSDSEPIRAAALAPHMKTLPPSTAVWLATVAHVRHAHTDYDTLRDDGYDKESARFFVLDAINSKLTEWRATRLLSPEDDEAVEM
;
A
#
# COMPACT_ATOMS: atom_id res chain seq x y z
N MET A 1 5.77 -20.75 20.59
CA MET A 1 5.80 -19.62 19.63
C MET A 1 6.64 -20.05 18.44
N ARG A 2 6.07 -20.16 17.22
CA ARG A 2 6.87 -20.52 16.03
C ARG A 2 7.73 -19.31 15.64
N ALA A 3 9.01 -19.54 15.38
CA ALA A 3 9.90 -18.48 14.92
C ALA A 3 9.39 -17.89 13.60
N SER A 4 9.37 -16.56 13.49
CA SER A 4 9.00 -15.89 12.24
C SER A 4 10.04 -16.17 11.15
N THR A 5 9.55 -16.40 9.92
CA THR A 5 10.43 -16.65 8.78
C THR A 5 11.26 -15.42 8.45
N MET A 6 12.38 -15.60 7.73
CA MET A 6 13.20 -14.48 7.27
C MET A 6 12.38 -13.46 6.46
N ARG A 7 11.43 -13.93 5.64
CA ARG A 7 10.52 -13.06 4.89
C ARG A 7 9.61 -12.25 5.81
N GLN A 8 8.99 -12.87 6.81
CA GLN A 8 8.13 -12.17 7.77
C GLN A 8 8.88 -11.06 8.51
N LYS A 9 10.13 -11.33 8.94
CA LYS A 9 10.99 -10.32 9.57
C LYS A 9 11.34 -9.17 8.61
N ALA A 10 11.65 -9.49 7.35
CA ALA A 10 11.97 -8.49 6.35
C ALA A 10 10.77 -7.59 6.02
N ILE A 11 9.56 -8.15 5.88
CA ILE A 11 8.32 -7.39 5.67
C ILE A 11 8.05 -6.48 6.86
N ALA A 12 8.15 -6.97 8.10
CA ALA A 12 7.95 -6.15 9.29
C ALA A 12 8.93 -4.97 9.34
N LYS A 13 10.22 -5.22 9.04
CA LYS A 13 11.23 -4.16 8.95
C LYS A 13 10.89 -3.13 7.86
N SER A 14 10.52 -3.59 6.66
CA SER A 14 10.13 -2.71 5.55
C SER A 14 8.90 -1.87 5.89
N LEU A 15 7.93 -2.43 6.60
CA LEU A 15 6.73 -1.70 7.04
C LEU A 15 7.07 -0.61 8.04
N THR A 16 7.89 -0.90 9.06
CA THR A 16 8.33 0.12 10.03
C THR A 16 9.15 1.24 9.37
N LEU A 17 9.98 0.91 8.39
CA LEU A 17 10.76 1.90 7.64
C LEU A 17 9.89 2.76 6.72
N LEU A 18 8.87 2.15 6.08
CA LEU A 18 7.98 2.88 5.19
C LEU A 18 7.01 3.75 5.99
N LEU A 19 6.38 3.21 7.03
CA LEU A 19 5.25 3.78 7.74
C LEU A 19 5.50 3.80 9.26
N PRO A 20 6.28 4.74 9.80
CA PRO A 20 6.65 4.74 11.21
C PRO A 20 5.49 5.10 12.16
N ALA A 21 4.46 5.78 11.66
CA ALA A 21 3.32 6.24 12.49
C ALA A 21 1.97 5.61 12.09
N VAL A 22 1.97 4.52 11.32
CA VAL A 22 0.73 3.81 10.96
C VAL A 22 0.10 3.12 12.18
N PRO A 23 -1.23 3.23 12.37
CA PRO A 23 -1.92 2.51 13.43
C PRO A 23 -1.96 0.99 13.17
N TYR A 24 -2.18 0.22 14.23
CA TYR A 24 -2.26 -1.24 14.15
C TYR A 24 -3.37 -1.73 13.21
N SER A 25 -4.52 -1.05 13.22
CA SER A 25 -5.68 -1.32 12.36
C SER A 25 -5.33 -1.40 10.88
N ASP A 26 -4.35 -0.62 10.43
CA ASP A 26 -3.95 -0.50 9.03
C ASP A 26 -2.67 -1.29 8.74
N SER A 27 -1.70 -1.29 9.65
CA SER A 27 -0.47 -2.07 9.48
C SER A 27 -0.70 -3.58 9.43
N GLU A 28 -1.71 -4.10 10.14
CA GLU A 28 -2.00 -5.54 10.14
C GLU A 28 -2.52 -6.03 8.78
N PRO A 29 -3.57 -5.44 8.18
CA PRO A 29 -3.98 -5.77 6.81
C PRO A 29 -2.86 -5.60 5.77
N ILE A 30 -2.11 -4.49 5.82
CA ILE A 30 -0.99 -4.24 4.90
C ILE A 30 0.06 -5.35 5.01
N ARG A 31 0.41 -5.76 6.23
CA ARG A 31 1.37 -6.84 6.46
C ARG A 31 0.88 -8.17 5.92
N ALA A 32 -0.39 -8.50 6.13
CA ALA A 32 -1.00 -9.72 5.62
C ALA A 32 -0.99 -9.75 4.08
N ALA A 33 -1.37 -8.64 3.44
CA ALA A 33 -1.36 -8.49 1.98
C ALA A 33 0.06 -8.60 1.41
N ALA A 34 1.06 -7.96 2.01
CA ALA A 34 2.46 -8.04 1.56
C ALA A 34 3.08 -9.45 1.71
N LEU A 35 2.49 -10.29 2.57
CA LEU A 35 2.87 -11.70 2.76
C LEU A 35 2.09 -12.66 1.85
N ALA A 36 1.15 -12.18 1.03
CA ALA A 36 0.33 -13.03 0.18
C ALA A 36 1.19 -13.87 -0.79
N PRO A 37 0.73 -15.09 -1.17
CA PRO A 37 1.52 -16.00 -2.02
C PRO A 37 1.97 -15.39 -3.36
N HIS A 38 1.16 -14.52 -3.97
CA HIS A 38 1.49 -13.85 -5.24
C HIS A 38 2.54 -12.75 -5.09
N MET A 39 2.78 -12.24 -3.87
CA MET A 39 3.79 -11.22 -3.57
C MET A 39 5.16 -11.82 -3.25
N LYS A 40 5.27 -13.16 -3.16
CA LYS A 40 6.44 -13.85 -2.60
C LYS A 40 7.74 -13.61 -3.37
N THR A 41 7.63 -13.35 -4.68
CA THR A 41 8.77 -13.11 -5.59
C THR A 41 9.25 -11.66 -5.55
N LEU A 42 8.43 -10.74 -5.04
CA LEU A 42 8.79 -9.34 -4.93
C LEU A 42 9.74 -9.08 -3.76
N PRO A 43 10.65 -8.09 -3.89
CA PRO A 43 11.39 -7.55 -2.77
C PRO A 43 10.43 -7.13 -1.64
N PRO A 44 10.77 -7.35 -0.35
CA PRO A 44 9.90 -6.99 0.76
C PRO A 44 9.44 -5.53 0.78
N SER A 45 10.32 -4.59 0.41
CA SER A 45 9.99 -3.17 0.30
C SER A 45 8.94 -2.90 -0.78
N THR A 46 9.07 -3.49 -1.95
CA THR A 46 8.10 -3.37 -3.05
C THR A 46 6.76 -3.99 -2.67
N ALA A 47 6.76 -5.17 -2.05
CA ALA A 47 5.53 -5.81 -1.60
C ALA A 47 4.77 -4.96 -0.56
N VAL A 48 5.50 -4.38 0.39
CA VAL A 48 4.94 -3.46 1.39
C VAL A 48 4.41 -2.18 0.75
N TRP A 49 5.14 -1.59 -0.20
CA TRP A 49 4.69 -0.40 -0.93
C TRP A 49 3.36 -0.65 -1.66
N LEU A 50 3.30 -1.69 -2.50
CA LEU A 50 2.10 -2.03 -3.26
C LEU A 50 0.91 -2.36 -2.35
N ALA A 51 1.15 -3.12 -1.28
CA ALA A 51 0.11 -3.44 -0.30
C ALA A 51 -0.40 -2.18 0.43
N THR A 52 0.49 -1.24 0.74
CA THR A 52 0.14 0.03 1.38
C THR A 52 -0.72 0.89 0.47
N VAL A 53 -0.28 1.13 -0.77
CA VAL A 53 -1.03 1.96 -1.73
C VAL A 53 -2.40 1.36 -2.01
N ALA A 54 -2.47 0.03 -2.21
CA ALA A 54 -3.75 -0.65 -2.39
C ALA A 54 -4.66 -0.50 -1.17
N HIS A 55 -4.14 -0.73 0.05
CA HIS A 55 -4.92 -0.59 1.28
C HIS A 55 -5.46 0.83 1.45
N VAL A 56 -4.62 1.85 1.30
CA VAL A 56 -5.04 3.26 1.41
C VAL A 56 -6.08 3.60 0.36
N ARG A 57 -5.88 3.18 -0.89
CA ARG A 57 -6.82 3.44 -1.99
C ARG A 57 -8.20 2.82 -1.72
N HIS A 58 -8.28 1.63 -1.17
CA HIS A 58 -9.59 0.98 -0.94
C HIS A 58 -10.23 1.39 0.38
N ALA A 59 -9.45 1.64 1.44
CA ALA A 59 -9.98 1.87 2.78
C ALA A 59 -10.08 3.35 3.20
N HIS A 60 -9.34 4.25 2.54
CA HIS A 60 -9.21 5.65 2.97
C HIS A 60 -9.53 6.67 1.87
N THR A 61 -10.05 6.22 0.72
CA THR A 61 -10.47 7.10 -0.37
C THR A 61 -11.76 6.62 -1.01
N ASP A 62 -12.35 7.47 -1.86
CA ASP A 62 -13.58 7.17 -2.59
C ASP A 62 -13.34 6.31 -3.86
N TYR A 63 -12.19 5.62 -3.96
CA TYR A 63 -11.83 4.87 -5.17
C TYR A 63 -12.88 3.84 -5.57
N ASP A 64 -13.38 3.05 -4.62
CA ASP A 64 -14.38 2.02 -4.91
C ASP A 64 -15.72 2.66 -5.34
N THR A 65 -16.12 3.77 -4.72
CA THR A 65 -17.28 4.56 -5.15
C THR A 65 -17.12 5.08 -6.58
N LEU A 66 -15.97 5.68 -6.92
CA LEU A 66 -15.69 6.15 -8.27
C LEU A 66 -15.75 5.00 -9.29
N ARG A 67 -15.26 3.82 -8.92
CA ARG A 67 -15.35 2.63 -9.77
C ARG A 67 -16.80 2.19 -9.99
N ASP A 68 -17.62 2.21 -8.95
CA ASP A 68 -19.03 1.84 -9.02
C ASP A 68 -19.85 2.86 -9.83
N ASP A 69 -19.47 4.14 -9.79
CA ASP A 69 -20.04 5.22 -10.61
C ASP A 69 -19.61 5.16 -12.09
N GLY A 70 -18.78 4.19 -12.47
CA GLY A 70 -18.40 3.91 -13.85
C GLY A 70 -17.14 4.62 -14.33
N TYR A 71 -16.36 5.24 -13.43
CA TYR A 71 -15.06 5.77 -13.80
C TYR A 71 -14.09 4.63 -14.16
N ASP A 72 -13.28 4.86 -15.18
CA ASP A 72 -12.19 3.95 -15.51
C ASP A 72 -11.11 4.00 -14.40
N LYS A 73 -10.20 3.03 -14.46
CA LYS A 73 -9.19 2.81 -13.42
C LYS A 73 -8.19 3.97 -13.33
N GLU A 74 -7.80 4.54 -14.46
CA GLU A 74 -6.82 5.63 -14.52
C GLU A 74 -7.45 6.91 -13.96
N SER A 75 -8.65 7.25 -14.40
CA SER A 75 -9.40 8.39 -13.87
C SER A 75 -9.63 8.26 -12.36
N ALA A 76 -10.11 7.11 -11.89
CA ALA A 76 -10.36 6.89 -10.46
C ALA A 76 -9.07 7.01 -9.64
N ARG A 77 -7.93 6.51 -10.14
CA ARG A 77 -6.61 6.66 -9.50
C ARG A 77 -6.16 8.11 -9.43
N PHE A 78 -6.32 8.84 -10.54
CA PHE A 78 -5.99 10.26 -10.61
C PHE A 78 -6.72 11.07 -9.54
N PHE A 79 -8.04 10.85 -9.38
CA PHE A 79 -8.84 11.59 -8.39
C PHE A 79 -8.46 11.32 -6.94
N VAL A 80 -8.00 10.11 -6.62
CA VAL A 80 -7.69 9.71 -5.23
C VAL A 80 -6.23 9.91 -4.84
N LEU A 81 -5.37 10.31 -5.78
CA LEU A 81 -3.93 10.45 -5.56
C LEU A 81 -3.60 11.37 -4.37
N ASP A 82 -4.23 12.53 -4.29
CA ASP A 82 -4.00 13.49 -3.20
C ASP A 82 -4.50 12.97 -1.85
N ALA A 83 -5.61 12.21 -1.84
CA ALA A 83 -6.13 11.58 -0.64
C ALA A 83 -5.19 10.47 -0.15
N ILE A 84 -4.61 9.67 -1.06
CA ILE A 84 -3.57 8.69 -0.74
C ILE A 84 -2.36 9.38 -0.10
N ASN A 85 -1.84 10.42 -0.74
CA ASN A 85 -0.66 11.14 -0.24
C ASN A 85 -0.90 11.85 1.08
N SER A 86 -2.12 12.34 1.32
CA SER A 86 -2.54 12.89 2.61
C SER A 86 -2.46 11.84 3.72
N LYS A 87 -2.96 10.62 3.47
CA LYS A 87 -2.89 9.51 4.44
C LYS A 87 -1.46 9.02 4.67
N LEU A 88 -0.66 8.90 3.61
CA LEU A 88 0.76 8.55 3.72
C LEU A 88 1.52 9.60 4.55
N THR A 89 1.23 10.89 4.36
CA THR A 89 1.83 11.98 5.14
C THR A 89 1.42 11.91 6.62
N GLU A 90 0.15 11.64 6.92
CA GLU A 90 -0.35 11.43 8.28
C GLU A 90 0.42 10.30 8.99
N TRP A 91 0.70 9.21 8.30
CA TRP A 91 1.50 8.08 8.80
C TRP A 91 3.00 8.30 8.74
N ARG A 92 3.45 9.51 8.37
CA ARG A 92 4.85 9.92 8.23
C ARG A 92 5.62 9.02 7.27
N ALA A 93 4.99 8.65 6.16
CA ALA A 93 5.58 7.74 5.20
C ALA A 93 6.90 8.30 4.64
N THR A 94 7.87 7.42 4.43
CA THR A 94 9.18 7.82 3.86
C THR A 94 9.17 7.89 2.33
N ARG A 95 8.03 7.57 1.70
CA ARG A 95 7.77 7.67 0.27
C ARG A 95 6.33 8.12 0.05
N LEU A 96 6.12 9.00 -0.94
CA LEU A 96 4.81 9.42 -1.44
C LEU A 96 4.59 8.87 -2.87
N LEU A 97 3.33 8.82 -3.28
CA LEU A 97 2.91 8.35 -4.60
C LEU A 97 3.03 9.51 -5.61
N SER A 98 3.78 9.30 -6.68
CA SER A 98 3.78 10.22 -7.84
C SER A 98 2.72 9.79 -8.85
N PRO A 99 2.25 10.70 -9.74
CA PRO A 99 1.37 10.33 -10.85
C PRO A 99 1.97 9.24 -11.76
N GLU A 100 3.30 9.22 -11.90
CA GLU A 100 4.05 8.28 -12.75
C GLU A 100 4.19 6.88 -12.11
N ASP A 101 4.12 6.78 -10.77
CA ASP A 101 4.23 5.51 -10.04
C ASP A 101 3.04 4.56 -10.29
N ASP A 102 1.89 5.08 -10.75
CA ASP A 102 0.67 4.30 -11.02
C ASP A 102 0.74 3.57 -12.38
N GLU A 103 1.55 4.07 -13.32
CA GLU A 103 1.73 3.55 -14.68
C GLU A 103 2.68 2.34 -14.69
N ALA A 104 3.67 2.32 -13.79
CA ALA A 104 4.70 1.27 -13.73
C ALA A 104 4.22 -0.11 -13.23
N VAL A 105 2.96 -0.25 -12.81
CA VAL A 105 2.39 -1.51 -12.28
C VAL A 105 1.69 -2.33 -13.38
N GLU A 106 1.58 -1.80 -14.61
CA GLU A 106 0.93 -2.48 -15.74
C GLU A 106 1.89 -3.00 -16.83
N MET A 107 3.21 -2.83 -16.66
CA MET A 107 4.24 -3.36 -17.58
C MET A 107 4.94 -4.61 -17.05
#